data_AF-A0A8H9NRK7-F1
#
_entry.id   AF-A0A8H9NRK7-F1
#
_cell.length_a   1.000
_cell.length_b   1.000
_cell.length_c   1.000
_cell.angle_alpha   90.00
_cell.angle_beta   90.00
_cell.angle_gamma   90.00
#
_symmetry.space_group_name_H-M   'P 1'
#
loop_
_entity.id
_entity.type
_entity.pdbx_description
1 polymer ?
#
loop_
_entity_poly.entity_id
_entity_poly.type
_entity_poly.pdbx_seq_one_letter_code
_entity_poly.pdbx_strand_id
1 'polypeptide(L)' 'MDKTTVNVDGRDWHLFSVNFTDADGRQFSFNIYAISREHASYIVQEIRETATLGDQIVKITK' A
#
# COMPACT_ATOMS: atom_id res chain seq x y z
N MET A 1 -4.88 -4.69 -20.91
CA MET A 1 -3.95 -4.58 -19.77
C MET A 1 -4.73 -4.89 -18.51
N ASP A 2 -4.22 -5.80 -17.67
CA ASP A 2 -4.79 -6.02 -16.34
C ASP A 2 -4.63 -4.73 -15.53
N LYS A 3 -5.72 -4.18 -14.99
CA LYS A 3 -5.70 -2.93 -14.20
C LYS A 3 -4.88 -3.08 -12.91
N THR A 4 -4.54 -4.30 -12.51
CA THR A 4 -3.82 -4.61 -11.27
C THR A 4 -2.32 -4.81 -11.48
N THR A 5 -1.82 -4.75 -12.72
CA THR A 5 -0.40 -4.92 -13.02
C THR A 5 0.11 -3.73 -13.82
N VAL A 6 1.24 -3.16 -13.38
CA VAL A 6 1.93 -2.06 -14.05
C VAL A 6 3.37 -2.50 -14.36
N ASN A 7 3.85 -2.21 -15.57
CA ASN A 7 5.24 -2.46 -15.92
C ASN A 7 6.05 -1.18 -15.63
N VAL A 8 7.08 -1.31 -14.79
CA VAL A 8 8.02 -0.24 -14.44
C VAL A 8 9.41 -0.76 -14.72
N ASP A 9 10.14 -0.08 -15.61
CA ASP A 9 11.52 -0.44 -16.01
C ASP A 9 11.69 -1.91 -16.43
N GLY A 10 10.72 -2.44 -17.18
CA GLY A 10 10.75 -3.82 -17.67
C GLY A 10 10.44 -4.88 -16.61
N ARG A 11 10.01 -4.46 -15.41
CA ARG A 11 9.54 -5.36 -14.34
C ARG A 11 8.06 -5.16 -14.08
N ASP A 12 7.34 -6.26 -13.94
CA ASP A 12 5.94 -6.23 -13.55
C ASP A 12 5.80 -6.01 -12.04
N TRP A 13 4.94 -5.05 -11.69
CA TRP A 13 4.50 -4.76 -10.35
C TRP A 13 3.03 -5.05 -10.25
N HIS A 14 2.64 -5.77 -9.21
CA HIS A 14 1.28 -6.22 -8.97
C HIS A 14 0.68 -5.48 -7.78
N LEU A 15 -0.60 -5.18 -7.86
CA LEU A 15 -1.36 -4.52 -6.80
C LEU A 15 -1.67 -5.53 -5.68
N PHE A 16 -1.24 -5.21 -4.46
CA PHE A 16 -1.55 -5.95 -3.24
C PHE A 16 -2.37 -5.07 -2.28
N SER A 17 -3.37 -5.66 -1.63
CA SER A 17 -4.12 -5.00 -0.55
C SER A 17 -3.42 -5.25 0.79
N VAL A 18 -3.20 -4.18 1.55
CA VAL A 18 -2.72 -4.19 2.93
C VAL A 18 -3.93 -3.92 3.82
N ASN A 19 -4.22 -4.85 4.73
CA ASN A 19 -5.32 -4.72 5.69
C ASN A 19 -4.74 -4.48 7.08
N PHE A 20 -5.35 -3.57 7.83
CA PHE A 20 -4.92 -3.25 9.19
C PHE A 20 -6.09 -2.85 10.08
N THR A 21 -5.90 -3.04 11.38
CA THR A 21 -6.82 -2.58 12.41
C THR A 21 -6.25 -1.31 13.03
N ASP A 22 -7.07 -0.27 13.17
CA ASP A 22 -6.65 0.95 13.86
C ASP A 22 -6.73 0.80 15.40
N ALA A 23 -6.35 1.85 16.12
CA ALA A 23 -6.36 1.88 17.58
C ALA A 23 -7.76 1.71 18.20
N ASP A 24 -8.82 1.98 17.43
CA ASP A 24 -10.22 1.86 17.86
C ASP A 24 -10.84 0.50 17.45
N GLY A 25 -10.06 -0.41 16.87
CA GLY A 25 -10.54 -1.73 16.44
C GLY A 25 -11.23 -1.74 15.07
N ARG A 26 -11.18 -0.63 14.30
CA ARG A 26 -11.80 -0.53 12.97
C ARG A 26 -10.87 -1.14 11.92
N GLN A 27 -11.47 -1.84 10.95
CA GLN A 27 -10.74 -2.42 9.83
C GLN A 27 -10.61 -1.42 8.69
N PHE A 28 -9.38 -1.22 8.22
CA PHE A 28 -9.06 -0.39 7.06
C PHE A 28 -8.13 -1.13 6.11
N SER A 29 -8.06 -0.64 4.88
CA SER A 29 -7.09 -1.13 3.91
C SER A 29 -6.61 -0.02 2.99
N PHE A 30 -5.41 -0.23 2.45
CA PHE A 30 -4.86 0.54 1.35
C PHE A 30 -4.13 -0.41 0.39
N ASN A 31 -3.89 0.05 -0.84
CA ASN A 31 -3.20 -0.75 -1.83
C ASN A 31 -1.73 -0.32 -1.98
N ILE A 32 -0.86 -1.30 -2.19
CA ILE A 32 0.55 -1.09 -2.56
C ILE A 32 0.85 -1.85 -3.84
N TYR A 33 1.88 -1.41 -4.57
CA TYR A 33 2.45 -2.19 -5.65
C TYR A 33 3.69 -2.93 -5.15
N ALA A 34 3.85 -4.19 -5.54
CA ALA A 34 5.07 -4.96 -5.29
C ALA A 34 5.33 -5.98 -6.40
N ILE A 35 6.57 -6.45 -6.52
CA ILE A 35 7.00 -7.38 -7.58
C ILE A 35 6.67 -8.85 -7.25
N SER A 36 6.43 -9.15 -5.97
CA SER A 36 6.08 -10.48 -5.47
C SER A 36 5.40 -10.33 -4.10
N ARG A 37 4.79 -11.42 -3.60
CA ARG A 37 4.21 -11.45 -2.24
C ARG A 37 5.27 -11.24 -1.15
N GLU A 38 6.46 -11.79 -1.34
CA GLU A 38 7.58 -11.61 -0.41
C GLU A 38 8.02 -10.14 -0.36
N HIS A 39 8.21 -9.51 -1.53
CA HIS A 39 8.52 -8.08 -1.59
C HIS A 39 7.42 -7.23 -0.93
N ALA A 40 6.14 -7.57 -1.15
CA ALA A 40 5.02 -6.91 -0.49
C ALA A 40 5.12 -7.01 1.06
N SER A 41 5.56 -8.15 1.61
CA SER A 41 5.73 -8.30 3.06
C SER A 41 6.82 -7.39 3.64
N TYR A 42 7.90 -7.17 2.90
CA TYR A 42 8.95 -6.23 3.33
C TYR A 42 8.46 -4.78 3.33
N ILE A 43 7.71 -4.38 2.31
CA ILE A 43 7.09 -3.05 2.24
C ILE A 43 6.11 -2.84 3.42
N VAL A 44 5.29 -3.85 3.75
CA VAL A 44 4.38 -3.76 4.91
C VAL A 44 5.15 -3.58 6.22
N GLN A 45 6.24 -4.33 6.41
CA GLN A 45 7.07 -4.20 7.60
C GLN A 45 7.73 -2.81 7.68
N GLU A 46 8.26 -2.30 6.57
CA GLU A 46 8.87 -0.98 6.51
C GLU A 46 7.85 0.12 6.81
N ILE A 47 6.63 0.05 6.26
CA ILE A 47 5.54 0.98 6.59
C ILE A 47 5.24 0.94 8.09
N ARG A 48 5.16 -0.25 8.69
CA ARG A 48 4.91 -0.39 10.13
C ARG A 48 6.00 0.27 10.98
N GLU A 49 7.26 0.20 10.55
CA GLU A 49 8.41 0.72 11.30
C GLU A 49 8.63 2.22 11.08
N THR A 50 8.28 2.74 9.91
CA THR A 50 8.71 4.07 9.46
C THR A 50 7.55 5.06 9.23
N ALA A 51 6.29 4.61 9.25
CA ALA A 51 5.16 5.50 9.02
C ALA A 51 5.08 6.63 10.05
N THR A 52 4.98 7.86 9.56
CA THR A 52 4.77 9.06 10.37
C THR A 52 3.39 9.66 10.07
N LEU A 53 2.74 10.22 11.09
CA LEU A 53 1.49 10.96 10.92
C LEU A 53 1.72 12.24 10.10
N GLY A 54 0.99 12.39 8.99
CA GLY A 54 0.89 13.65 8.25
C GLY A 54 -0.27 14.52 8.75
N ASP A 55 -0.45 15.68 8.11
CA ASP A 55 -1.57 16.58 8.41
C ASP A 55 -2.92 16.01 7.97
N GLN A 56 -4.01 16.57 8.53
CA GLN A 56 -5.37 16.24 8.14
C GLN A 56 -5.62 16.63 6.67
N ILE A 57 -6.00 15.64 5.86
CA ILE A 57 -6.46 15.90 4.49
C ILE A 57 -7.87 16.49 4.54
N VAL A 58 -8.02 17.75 4.17
CA VAL A 58 -9.31 18.48 4.17
C VAL A 58 -10.01 18.49 2.81
N LYS A 59 -9.30 18.14 1.73
CA LYS A 59 -9.84 18.09 0.38
C LYS A 59 -9.04 17.11 -0.48
N ILE A 60 -9.75 16.25 -1.19
CA ILE A 60 -9.20 15.45 -2.29
C ILE A 60 -9.79 16.04 -3.57
N THR A 61 -8.92 16.58 -4.43
CA THR A 61 -9.34 17.12 -5.73
C THR A 61 -9.13 16.03 -6.78
N LYS A 62 -10.11 15.83 -7.64
CA LYS A 62 -10.09 14.83 -8.71
C LYS A 62 -9.33 15.34 -9.93
#